data_AF-A0A9N9NS06-F1
#
_entry.id   AF-A0A9N9NS06-F1
#
_cell.length_a   1.000
_cell.length_b   1.000
_cell.length_c   1.000
_cell.angle_alpha   90.00
_cell.angle_beta   90.00
_cell.angle_gamma   90.00
#
_symmetry.space_group_name_H-M   'P 1'
#
loop_
_entity.id
_entity.type
_entity.pdbx_description
1 polymer ?
#
loop_
_entity_poly.entity_id
_entity_poly.type
_entity_poly.pdbx_seq_one_letter_code
_entity_poly.pdbx_strand_id
1 'polypeptide(L)'
;FAFNHNIFETLMFPNTLKSPNKKIPSYINKVRAESIKKAFLHSYNGYRKYAWGHDELRPVSNGTANNFNCWGVTIIDSLDTMIIMNLRKEYQEAR
;
A
#
# COMPACT_ATOMS: atom_id res chain seq x y z
N PHE A 1 -1.27 10.43 -52.10
CA PHE A 1 -1.66 9.83 -50.81
C PHE A 1 -0.70 10.31 -49.73
N ALA A 2 -1.02 11.41 -49.05
CA ALA A 2 -0.24 11.90 -47.92
C ALA A 2 -1.02 11.54 -46.65
N PHE A 3 -0.47 10.63 -45.84
CA PHE A 3 -1.00 10.34 -44.51
C PHE A 3 -0.83 11.60 -43.66
N ASN A 4 -1.95 12.10 -43.13
CA ASN A 4 -1.94 13.20 -42.17
C ASN A 4 -1.27 12.71 -40.87
N HIS A 5 -0.05 13.14 -40.59
CA HIS A 5 0.72 12.70 -39.42
C HIS A 5 0.05 13.04 -38.07
N ASN A 6 -0.93 13.95 -38.04
CA ASN A 6 -1.58 14.40 -36.80
C ASN A 6 -2.56 13.39 -36.16
N ILE A 7 -3.10 12.44 -36.93
CA ILE A 7 -4.13 11.52 -36.44
C ILE A 7 -3.54 10.31 -35.70
N PHE A 8 -2.31 9.88 -36.02
CA PHE A 8 -1.68 8.74 -35.34
C PHE A 8 -1.15 9.09 -33.94
N GLU A 9 -0.61 10.29 -33.74
CA GLU A 9 -0.17 10.76 -32.41
C GLU A 9 -1.33 10.96 -31.43
N THR A 10 -2.47 11.49 -31.92
CA THR A 10 -3.63 11.81 -31.07
C THR A 10 -4.30 10.57 -30.47
N LEU A 11 -4.27 9.43 -31.18
CA LEU A 11 -5.00 8.22 -30.77
C LEU A 11 -4.14 7.21 -29.99
N MET A 12 -2.81 7.23 -30.14
CA MET A 12 -1.93 6.24 -29.49
C MET A 12 -1.35 6.73 -28.14
N PHE A 13 -1.29 8.05 -27.90
CA PHE A 13 -0.88 8.63 -26.61
C PHE A 13 -1.71 9.89 -26.30
N PRO A 14 -2.87 9.78 -25.61
CA PRO A 14 -3.61 10.97 -25.21
C PRO A 14 -2.75 11.83 -24.29
N ASN A 15 -2.49 13.06 -24.75
CA ASN A 15 -1.79 14.14 -24.05
C ASN A 15 -2.19 14.24 -22.58
N THR A 16 -1.45 13.56 -21.71
CA THR A 16 -1.33 13.89 -20.29
C THR A 16 0.13 13.75 -19.87
N LEU A 17 1.01 14.44 -20.61
CA LEU A 17 2.30 14.86 -20.06
C LEU A 17 2.01 15.62 -18.75
N LYS A 18 2.25 14.95 -17.62
CA LYS A 18 2.11 15.53 -16.28
C LYS A 18 3.03 16.75 -16.20
N SER A 19 2.43 17.94 -16.13
CA SER A 19 3.14 19.17 -15.82
C SER A 19 3.93 18.96 -14.50
N PRO A 20 5.25 19.26 -14.48
CA PRO A 20 6.13 18.98 -13.35
C PRO A 20 5.81 19.79 -12.08
N ASN A 21 4.84 20.73 -12.14
CA ASN A 21 4.54 21.64 -11.03
C ASN A 21 3.03 21.85 -10.77
N LYS A 22 2.19 20.83 -11.06
CA LYS A 22 0.77 20.88 -10.71
C LYS A 22 0.60 20.52 -9.24
N LYS A 23 0.28 21.50 -8.38
CA LYS A 23 -0.16 21.22 -6.99
C LYS A 23 -1.32 20.26 -7.04
N ILE A 24 -1.09 19.03 -6.58
CA ILE A 24 -2.13 18.01 -6.47
C ILE A 24 -3.17 18.53 -5.47
N PRO A 25 -4.47 18.58 -5.83
CA PRO A 25 -5.48 19.01 -4.89
C PRO A 25 -5.41 18.22 -3.58
N SER A 26 -5.54 18.90 -2.44
CA SER A 26 -5.45 18.28 -1.10
C SER A 26 -6.32 17.03 -0.96
N TYR A 27 -7.51 17.01 -1.58
CA TYR A 27 -8.41 15.86 -1.55
C TYR A 27 -7.82 14.59 -2.20
N ILE A 28 -7.00 14.72 -3.25
CA ILE A 28 -6.38 13.56 -3.91
C ILE A 28 -5.40 12.87 -2.97
N ASN A 29 -4.62 13.62 -2.21
CA ASN A 29 -3.69 13.05 -1.23
C ASN A 29 -4.44 12.38 -0.08
N LYS A 30 -5.58 12.93 0.35
CA LYS A 30 -6.45 12.27 1.33
C LYS A 30 -6.98 10.93 0.81
N VAL A 31 -7.47 10.90 -0.43
CA VAL A 31 -7.93 9.64 -1.06
C VAL A 31 -6.81 8.62 -1.15
N ARG A 32 -5.60 9.04 -1.54
CA ARG A 32 -4.42 8.15 -1.58
C ARG A 32 -4.03 7.63 -0.21
N ALA A 33 -4.00 8.49 0.80
CA ALA A 33 -3.70 8.10 2.18
C ALA A 33 -4.70 7.06 2.71
N GLU A 34 -5.99 7.24 2.41
CA GLU A 34 -7.02 6.26 2.77
C GLU A 34 -6.86 4.94 2.00
N SER A 35 -6.47 4.97 0.72
CA SER A 35 -6.15 3.75 -0.03
C SER A 35 -4.93 3.01 0.55
N ILE A 36 -3.89 3.75 0.98
CA ILE A 36 -2.70 3.18 1.63
C ILE A 36 -3.08 2.53 2.96
N LYS A 37 -3.89 3.22 3.79
CA LYS A 37 -4.41 2.66 5.04
C LYS A 37 -5.18 1.36 4.83
N LYS A 38 -6.03 1.30 3.79
CA LYS A 38 -6.76 0.07 3.42
C LYS A 38 -5.82 -1.06 3.01
N ALA A 39 -4.77 -0.77 2.25
CA ALA A 39 -3.77 -1.76 1.86
C ALA A 39 -3.01 -2.29 3.08
N PHE A 40 -2.59 -1.41 4.00
CA PHE A 40 -1.98 -1.81 5.27
C PHE A 40 -2.90 -2.72 6.07
N LEU A 41 -4.16 -2.33 6.27
CA LEU A 41 -5.15 -3.15 6.99
C LEU A 41 -5.38 -4.50 6.32
N HIS A 42 -5.39 -4.57 4.98
CA HIS A 42 -5.51 -5.83 4.27
C HIS A 42 -4.33 -6.77 4.61
N SER A 43 -3.10 -6.28 4.46
CA SER A 43 -1.89 -7.05 4.75
C SER A 43 -1.81 -7.44 6.24
N TYR A 44 -2.05 -6.49 7.14
CA TYR A 44 -1.98 -6.73 8.58
C TYR A 44 -3.05 -7.72 9.06
N ASN A 45 -4.28 -7.65 8.53
CA ASN A 45 -5.32 -8.62 8.86
C ASN A 45 -4.98 -10.02 8.34
N GLY A 46 -4.36 -10.13 7.17
CA GLY A 46 -3.82 -11.39 6.67
C GLY A 46 -2.77 -11.96 7.61
N TYR A 47 -1.81 -11.13 8.03
CA TYR A 47 -0.78 -11.51 9.00
C TYR A 47 -1.41 -11.97 10.32
N ARG A 48 -2.31 -11.17 10.90
CA ARG A 48 -3.00 -11.49 12.16
C ARG A 48 -3.77 -12.80 12.09
N LYS A 49 -4.36 -13.13 10.94
CA LYS A 49 -5.14 -14.35 10.77
C LYS A 49 -4.27 -15.60 10.66
N TYR A 50 -3.15 -15.52 9.94
CA TYR A 50 -2.41 -16.71 9.51
C TYR A 50 -0.98 -16.83 10.07
N ALA A 51 -0.43 -15.75 10.61
CA ALA A 51 0.98 -15.66 11.00
C ALA A 51 1.21 -14.93 12.34
N TRP A 52 0.17 -14.77 13.16
CA TRP A 52 0.30 -14.09 14.46
C TRP A 52 1.39 -14.73 15.33
N GLY A 53 2.28 -13.89 15.86
CA GLY A 53 3.42 -14.33 16.68
C GLY A 53 4.61 -14.92 15.89
N HIS A 54 4.45 -15.13 14.58
CA HIS A 54 5.56 -15.44 13.68
C HIS A 54 6.16 -14.17 13.09
N ASP A 55 7.38 -14.28 12.56
CA ASP A 55 8.06 -13.11 12.01
C ASP A 55 7.33 -12.54 10.79
N GLU A 56 6.88 -13.41 9.87
CA GLU A 56 6.32 -13.01 8.59
C GLU A 56 5.20 -13.95 8.11
N LEU A 57 4.28 -13.39 7.30
CA LEU A 57 3.27 -14.13 6.54
C LEU A 57 3.81 -14.54 5.17
N ARG A 58 3.52 -15.77 4.73
CA ARG A 58 3.63 -16.19 3.33
C ARG A 58 2.26 -16.02 2.64
N PRO A 59 2.03 -14.94 1.88
CA PRO A 59 0.68 -14.51 1.49
C PRO A 59 -0.01 -15.42 0.47
N VAL A 60 0.76 -16.19 -0.33
CA VAL A 60 0.19 -17.11 -1.32
C VAL A 60 -0.30 -18.41 -0.68
N SER A 61 0.45 -18.94 0.29
CA SER A 61 0.15 -20.22 0.93
C SER A 61 -0.57 -20.09 2.28
N ASN A 62 -0.73 -18.86 2.80
CA ASN A 62 -1.12 -18.58 4.18
C ASN A 62 -0.23 -19.29 5.23
N GLY A 63 1.02 -19.62 4.86
CA GLY A 63 2.01 -20.14 5.79
C GLY A 63 2.75 -19.04 6.52
N THR A 64 3.74 -19.42 7.32
CA THR A 64 4.58 -18.48 8.07
C THR A 64 6.06 -18.62 7.66
N ALA A 65 6.84 -17.59 7.95
CA ALA A 65 8.30 -17.64 7.89
C ALA A 65 8.86 -16.99 9.16
N ASN A 66 9.99 -17.53 9.65
CA ASN A 66 10.65 -17.10 10.87
C ASN A 66 12.12 -16.79 10.58
N ASN A 67 12.34 -15.77 9.76
CA ASN A 67 13.68 -15.39 9.29
C ASN A 67 14.46 -14.56 10.33
N PHE A 68 13.81 -14.17 11.44
CA PHE A 68 14.32 -13.24 12.46
C PHE A 68 14.16 -13.83 13.86
N ASN A 69 14.55 -15.08 14.03
CA ASN A 69 14.54 -15.81 15.31
C ASN A 69 13.15 -15.97 15.95
N CYS A 70 12.05 -15.89 15.18
CA CYS A 70 10.67 -16.02 15.66
C CYS A 70 10.28 -14.95 16.69
N TRP A 71 10.82 -13.74 16.60
CA TRP A 71 10.49 -12.65 17.53
C TRP A 71 9.14 -11.99 17.25
N GLY A 72 8.49 -12.33 16.14
CA GLY A 72 7.24 -11.69 15.73
C GLY A 72 7.49 -10.29 15.19
N VAL A 73 8.56 -10.11 14.41
CA VAL A 73 9.04 -8.79 13.97
C VAL A 73 7.97 -7.97 13.24
N THR A 74 7.06 -8.60 12.49
CA THR A 74 5.95 -7.88 11.84
C THR A 74 5.03 -7.17 12.84
N ILE A 75 4.80 -7.72 14.04
CA ILE A 75 4.01 -7.04 15.08
C ILE A 75 4.71 -5.76 15.47
N ILE A 76 5.99 -5.84 15.84
CA ILE A 76 6.77 -4.72 16.34
C ILE A 76 6.90 -3.62 15.28
N ASP A 77 7.25 -3.98 14.05
CA ASP A 77 7.41 -3.04 12.92
C ASP A 77 6.08 -2.38 12.51
N SER A 78 4.94 -3.00 12.84
CA SER A 78 3.63 -2.45 12.50
C SER A 78 3.10 -1.41 13.50
N LEU A 79 3.66 -1.34 14.72
CA LEU A 79 3.12 -0.52 15.82
C LEU A 79 3.19 0.99 15.54
N ASP A 80 4.34 1.48 15.09
CA ASP A 80 4.53 2.91 14.80
C ASP A 80 3.73 3.36 13.57
N THR A 81 3.63 2.49 12.57
CA THR A 81 2.82 2.67 11.38
C THR A 81 1.34 2.82 11.74
N MET A 82 0.83 1.98 12.66
CA MET A 82 -0.55 2.12 13.16
C MET A 82 -0.78 3.45 13.87
N ILE A 83 0.17 3.91 14.68
CA ILE A 83 0.08 5.21 15.36
C ILE A 83 -0.02 6.34 14.32
N ILE A 84 0.87 6.35 13.31
CA ILE A 84 0.89 7.36 12.24
C ILE A 84 -0.42 7.36 11.45
N MET A 85 -1.00 6.19 11.18
CA MET A 85 -2.25 6.04 10.46
C MET A 85 -3.52 6.25 11.33
N ASN A 86 -3.36 6.50 12.64
CA ASN A 86 -4.44 6.60 13.63
C ASN A 86 -5.32 5.33 13.71
N LEU A 87 -4.69 4.16 13.60
CA LEU A 87 -5.29 2.82 13.73
C LEU A 87 -5.26 2.35 15.19
N ARG A 88 -6.02 3.04 16.06
CA ARG A 88 -5.93 2.85 17.52
C ARG A 88 -6.38 1.47 17.99
N LYS A 89 -7.37 0.87 17.31
CA LYS A 89 -7.91 -0.44 17.67
C LYS A 89 -6.86 -1.51 17.40
N GLU A 90 -6.30 -1.51 16.20
CA GLU A 90 -5.26 -2.44 15.76
C GLU A 90 -4.02 -2.31 16.64
N TYR A 91 -3.63 -1.07 16.98
CA TYR A 91 -2.52 -0.82 17.90
C TYR A 91 -2.75 -1.41 19.30
N GLN A 92 -3.96 -1.28 19.85
CA GLN A 92 -4.31 -1.84 21.15
C GLN A 92 -4.31 -3.37 21.15
N GLU A 93 -4.69 -4.00 20.04
CA GLU A 93 -4.65 -5.45 19.88
C GLU A 93 -3.20 -5.98 19.74
N ALA A 94 -2.29 -5.16 19.24
CA ALA A 94 -0.92 -5.54 18.92
C ALA A 94 0.11 -5.33 20.05
N ARG A 95 -0.21 -4.49 21.05
CA ARG A 95 0.71 -4.08 22.12
C ARG A 95 0.78 -5.06 23.29
#